data_AF-A0A848WT60-F1
#
_entry.id   AF-A0A848WT60-F1
#
_cell.length_a   1.000
_cell.length_b   1.000
_cell.length_c   1.000
_cell.angle_alpha   90.00
_cell.angle_beta   90.00
_cell.angle_gamma   90.00
#
_symmetry.space_group_name_H-M   'P 1'
#
loop_
_entity.id
_entity.type
_entity.pdbx_description
1 polymer ?
#
loop_
_entity_poly.entity_id
_entity_poly.type
_entity_poly.pdbx_seq_one_letter_code
_entity_poly.pdbx_strand_id
1 'polypeptide(L)'
;MTKETKQQGLLVEPTGFIRKLKPIRQGWFAILTLFTHSPADAQDQAKHKIEHKGATFWVYRLDLKEETLRLFLSEEKGKPLTFKKLEEQLNRQGKSLKFAMNSGIYEPGFLPTGLHIADGKTVVKLNLKDHVKKRPDDLTPNVYLKPNGVFFIRADGKSAGVLESHEFSRSGETPILATQSG
;
A
#
# COMPACT_ATOMS: atom_id res chain seq x y z
N MET A 1 -23.17 7.79 -15.68
CA MET A 1 -23.01 6.41 -15.14
C MET A 1 -21.54 6.24 -14.76
N THR A 2 -21.17 6.61 -13.54
CA THR A 2 -19.81 6.52 -13.02
C THR A 2 -19.43 5.05 -12.88
N LYS A 3 -18.48 4.59 -13.70
CA LYS A 3 -17.90 3.25 -13.54
C LYS A 3 -17.09 3.26 -12.24
N GLU A 4 -17.65 2.70 -11.17
CA GLU A 4 -16.85 2.34 -10.00
C GLU A 4 -15.70 1.46 -10.47
N THR A 5 -14.47 1.96 -10.29
CA THR A 5 -13.29 1.19 -10.63
C THR A 5 -13.18 0.08 -9.59
N LYS A 6 -13.32 -1.16 -10.01
CA LYS A 6 -13.13 -2.35 -9.16
C LYS A 6 -11.63 -2.45 -8.85
N GLN A 7 -11.20 -1.95 -7.69
CA GLN A 7 -9.79 -1.83 -7.31
C GLN A 7 -9.45 -2.74 -6.13
N GLN A 8 -8.26 -3.33 -6.13
CA GLN A 8 -7.68 -4.01 -4.97
C GLN A 8 -6.65 -3.12 -4.30
N GLY A 9 -6.77 -2.98 -2.98
CA GLY A 9 -6.19 -1.89 -2.22
C GLY A 9 -4.80 -2.17 -1.64
N LEU A 10 -3.89 -1.22 -1.82
CA LEU A 10 -2.87 -0.92 -0.83
C LEU A 10 -3.51 -0.11 0.30
N LEU A 11 -3.19 -0.40 1.55
CA LEU A 11 -3.86 0.21 2.71
C LEU A 11 -2.89 0.66 3.78
N VAL A 12 -3.15 1.82 4.37
CA VAL A 12 -2.43 2.33 5.53
C VAL A 12 -3.27 2.22 6.80
N GLU A 13 -2.73 1.57 7.83
CA GLU A 13 -3.26 1.44 9.19
C GLU A 13 -2.33 2.13 10.20
N PRO A 14 -2.81 2.80 11.27
CA PRO A 14 -1.94 3.21 12.37
C PRO A 14 -1.38 1.98 13.11
N THR A 15 -0.10 2.00 13.45
CA THR A 15 0.51 0.95 14.30
C THR A 15 -0.11 1.06 15.70
N GLY A 16 -0.69 -0.04 16.20
CA GLY A 16 -1.64 -0.01 17.32
C GLY A 16 -1.21 0.79 18.55
N PHE A 17 -2.07 1.72 18.99
CA PHE A 17 -1.96 2.40 20.28
C PHE A 17 -3.34 2.46 20.96
N ILE A 18 -3.77 1.37 21.60
CA ILE A 18 -4.84 1.45 22.61
C ILE A 18 -4.17 1.64 23.97
N ARG A 19 -3.94 2.88 24.38
CA ARG A 19 -3.71 3.19 25.80
C ARG A 19 -5.06 3.53 26.43
N LYS A 20 -5.66 2.58 27.15
CA LYS A 20 -6.68 2.92 28.15
C LYS A 20 -6.02 3.79 29.21
N LEU A 21 -6.25 5.10 29.18
CA LEU A 21 -5.85 6.02 30.23
C LEU A 21 -6.70 5.74 31.48
N LYS A 22 -6.05 5.40 32.60
CA LYS A 22 -6.68 5.39 33.93
C LYS A 22 -6.82 6.83 34.44
N PRO A 23 -7.91 7.18 35.15
CA PRO A 23 -8.06 8.51 35.72
C PRO A 23 -7.08 8.69 36.89
N ILE A 24 -6.25 9.73 36.82
CA ILE A 24 -5.37 10.14 37.93
C ILE A 24 -6.09 11.22 38.73
N ARG A 25 -6.19 11.01 40.04
CA ARG A 25 -6.84 11.91 41.01
C ARG A 25 -6.01 13.20 41.20
N GLN A 26 -6.74 14.27 41.46
CA GLN A 26 -6.37 15.68 41.55
C GLN A 26 -5.09 16.01 42.35
N GLY A 27 -4.36 17.04 41.91
CA GLY A 27 -3.48 17.83 42.78
C GLY A 27 -2.56 18.86 42.09
N TRP A 28 -2.92 20.14 42.25
CA TRP A 28 -2.09 21.36 42.29
C TRP A 28 -1.52 21.97 40.98
N PHE A 29 -1.88 23.25 40.77
CA PHE A 29 -1.52 24.13 39.65
C PHE A 29 -0.08 24.65 39.77
N ALA A 30 0.74 24.41 38.74
CA ALA A 30 1.92 25.21 38.43
C ALA A 30 1.75 25.72 36.99
N ILE A 31 1.59 27.04 36.82
CA ILE A 31 1.59 27.66 35.50
C ILE A 31 3.05 27.80 35.06
N LEU A 32 3.54 26.75 34.41
CA LEU A 32 4.73 26.78 33.59
C LEU A 32 4.25 27.06 32.17
N THR A 33 4.52 28.26 31.63
CA THR A 33 4.31 28.55 30.21
C THR A 33 5.34 27.78 29.40
N LEU A 34 5.12 26.48 29.24
CA LEU A 34 5.69 25.72 28.13
C LEU A 34 5.14 26.37 26.86
N PHE A 35 6.02 26.79 25.96
CA PHE A 35 5.68 26.87 24.55
C PHE A 35 5.22 25.49 24.12
N THR A 36 3.92 25.24 24.19
CA THR A 36 3.29 24.11 23.53
C THR A 36 3.46 24.37 22.04
N HIS A 37 4.54 23.85 21.46
CA HIS A 37 4.49 23.49 20.05
C HIS A 37 3.31 22.53 19.93
N SER A 38 2.18 23.02 19.43
CA SER A 38 1.05 22.19 19.09
C SER A 38 1.57 21.11 18.14
N PRO A 39 1.44 19.81 18.46
CA PRO A 39 1.76 18.74 17.52
C PRO A 39 0.78 18.72 16.32
N ALA A 40 -0.19 19.65 16.28
CA ALA A 40 -1.20 19.77 15.25
C ALA A 40 -0.64 20.10 13.85
N ASP A 41 0.54 20.75 13.76
CA ASP A 41 1.14 21.08 12.46
C ASP A 41 1.85 19.89 11.79
N ALA A 42 2.10 18.80 12.52
CA ALA A 42 2.74 17.61 11.95
C ALA A 42 1.75 16.72 11.16
N GLN A 43 0.44 16.97 11.28
CA GLN A 43 -0.58 16.06 10.75
C GLN A 43 -1.18 16.51 9.41
N ASP A 44 -0.93 17.76 8.97
CA ASP A 44 -1.58 18.35 7.79
C ASP A 44 -0.76 18.21 6.47
N GLN A 45 0.42 17.58 6.50
CA GLN A 45 1.24 17.36 5.28
C GLN A 45 1.14 15.95 4.68
N ALA A 46 0.50 15.00 5.38
CA ALA A 46 0.44 13.61 4.93
C ALA A 46 -0.26 13.47 3.57
N LYS A 47 -1.26 14.32 3.26
CA LYS A 47 -1.98 14.31 1.98
C LYS A 47 -1.92 15.66 1.29
N HIS A 48 -1.33 15.74 0.10
CA HIS A 48 -1.27 16.98 -0.68
C HIS A 48 -1.38 16.70 -2.18
N LYS A 49 -1.67 17.75 -2.96
CA LYS A 49 -1.64 17.68 -4.42
C LYS A 49 -0.26 18.09 -4.93
N ILE A 50 0.20 17.45 -6.00
CA ILE A 50 1.35 17.91 -6.78
C ILE A 50 0.97 17.99 -8.26
N GLU A 51 1.63 18.88 -8.99
CA GLU A 51 1.58 18.94 -10.45
C GLU A 51 2.89 18.38 -11.00
N HIS A 52 2.81 17.44 -11.94
CA HIS A 52 3.99 16.90 -12.61
C HIS A 52 3.67 16.55 -14.06
N LYS A 53 4.48 17.07 -15.00
CA LYS A 53 4.31 16.84 -16.44
C LYS A 53 2.87 17.09 -16.95
N GLY A 54 2.21 18.13 -16.42
CA GLY A 54 0.85 18.51 -16.83
C GLY A 54 -0.27 17.64 -16.24
N ALA A 55 0.03 16.81 -15.24
CA ALA A 55 -0.96 16.02 -14.52
C ALA A 55 -0.94 16.32 -13.02
N THR A 56 -2.14 16.39 -12.43
CA THR A 56 -2.34 16.53 -10.99
C THR A 56 -2.33 15.15 -10.32
N PHE A 57 -1.55 15.01 -9.26
CA PHE A 57 -1.50 13.80 -8.42
C PHE A 57 -1.92 14.12 -7.00
N TRP A 58 -2.64 13.20 -6.37
CA TRP A 58 -2.79 13.15 -4.91
C TRP A 58 -1.68 12.29 -4.34
N VAL A 59 -0.87 12.87 -3.45
CA VAL A 59 0.23 12.18 -2.78
C VAL A 59 -0.14 11.97 -1.33
N TYR A 60 -0.01 10.72 -0.87
CA TYR A 60 -0.02 10.39 0.54
C TYR A 60 1.39 9.99 0.98
N ARG A 61 1.99 10.73 1.92
CA ARG A 61 3.28 10.41 2.53
C ARG A 61 3.02 9.58 3.78
N LEU A 62 3.71 8.45 3.85
CA LEU A 62 3.58 7.43 4.89
C LEU A 62 4.90 7.35 5.68
N ASP A 63 4.83 7.33 7.00
CA ASP A 63 5.95 6.88 7.85
C ASP A 63 5.73 5.44 8.29
N LEU A 64 6.52 4.52 7.75
CA LEU A 64 6.43 3.08 8.07
C LEU A 64 6.77 2.73 9.53
N LYS A 65 7.32 3.68 10.31
CA LYS A 65 7.54 3.48 11.75
C LYS A 65 6.26 3.67 12.56
N GLU A 66 5.38 4.56 12.10
CA GLU A 66 4.14 4.94 12.77
C GLU A 66 2.91 4.26 12.17
N GLU A 67 3.02 3.86 10.91
CA GLU A 67 1.91 3.36 10.10
C GLU A 67 2.29 2.08 9.36
N THR A 68 1.34 1.15 9.28
CA THR A 68 1.48 -0.13 8.61
C THR A 68 0.84 -0.08 7.22
N LEU A 69 1.60 -0.45 6.19
CA LEU A 69 1.09 -0.66 4.84
C LEU A 69 0.73 -2.13 4.63
N ARG A 70 -0.44 -2.41 4.04
CA ARG A 70 -0.92 -3.78 3.75
C ARG A 70 -1.46 -3.90 2.33
N LEU A 71 -1.39 -5.11 1.77
CA LEU A 71 -2.11 -5.47 0.54
C LEU A 71 -3.35 -6.28 0.89
N PHE A 72 -4.47 -5.95 0.25
CA PHE A 72 -5.71 -6.69 0.39
C PHE A 72 -6.15 -7.29 -0.94
N LEU A 73 -6.34 -8.61 -0.91
CA LEU A 73 -6.87 -9.41 -2.02
C LEU A 73 -8.23 -9.97 -1.61
N SER A 74 -9.13 -10.14 -2.59
CA SER A 74 -10.40 -10.82 -2.33
C SER A 74 -10.18 -12.31 -2.06
N GLU A 75 -10.86 -12.84 -1.05
CA GLU A 75 -10.88 -14.27 -0.76
C GLU A 75 -11.80 -15.04 -1.72
N GLU A 76 -12.74 -14.35 -2.38
CA GLU A 76 -13.66 -14.96 -3.33
C GLU A 76 -13.18 -14.76 -4.77
N LYS A 77 -12.82 -15.86 -5.43
CA LYS A 77 -12.37 -15.87 -6.83
C LYS A 77 -13.40 -15.19 -7.74
N GLY A 78 -12.92 -14.28 -8.59
CA GLY A 78 -13.77 -13.56 -9.55
C GLY A 78 -14.60 -12.42 -8.97
N LYS A 79 -14.58 -12.20 -7.65
CA LYS A 79 -15.19 -11.03 -7.02
C LYS A 79 -14.10 -10.11 -6.49
N PRO A 80 -14.05 -8.84 -6.88
CA PRO A 80 -13.07 -7.91 -6.35
C PRO A 80 -13.48 -7.46 -4.95
N LEU A 81 -12.48 -7.20 -4.12
CA LEU A 81 -12.66 -6.50 -2.86
C LEU A 81 -12.65 -4.99 -3.16
N THR A 82 -13.81 -4.34 -3.08
CA THR A 82 -13.91 -2.88 -3.29
C THR A 82 -13.47 -2.10 -2.06
N PHE A 83 -13.10 -0.82 -2.22
CA PHE A 83 -12.72 0.02 -1.09
C PHE A 83 -13.80 0.13 -0.01
N LYS A 84 -15.07 0.25 -0.41
CA LYS A 84 -16.19 0.25 0.54
C LYS A 84 -16.25 -1.05 1.35
N LYS A 85 -16.12 -2.21 0.68
CA LYS A 85 -16.13 -3.52 1.35
C LYS A 85 -14.92 -3.69 2.28
N LEU A 86 -13.75 -3.19 1.85
CA LEU A 86 -12.54 -3.20 2.67
C LEU A 86 -12.73 -2.34 3.91
N GLU A 87 -13.24 -1.11 3.77
CA GLU A 87 -13.56 -0.23 4.88
C GLU A 87 -14.57 -0.88 5.86
N GLU A 88 -15.65 -1.48 5.34
CA GLU A 88 -16.62 -2.22 6.16
C GLU A 88 -15.98 -3.42 6.89
N GLN A 89 -15.10 -4.17 6.22
CA GLN A 89 -14.36 -5.29 6.82
C GLN A 89 -13.47 -4.82 7.96
N LEU A 90 -12.75 -3.70 7.78
CA LEU A 90 -11.84 -3.14 8.78
C LEU A 90 -12.60 -2.54 9.96
N ASN A 91 -13.70 -1.84 9.71
CA ASN A 91 -14.55 -1.29 10.76
C ASN A 91 -15.09 -2.40 11.67
N ARG A 92 -15.46 -3.57 11.11
CA ARG A 92 -15.84 -4.75 11.92
C ARG A 92 -14.71 -5.31 12.78
N GLN A 93 -13.45 -5.05 12.41
CA GLN A 93 -12.26 -5.43 13.16
C GLN A 93 -11.81 -4.31 14.14
N GLY A 94 -12.57 -3.22 14.26
CA GLY A 94 -12.19 -2.06 15.09
C GLY A 94 -11.02 -1.27 14.51
N LYS A 95 -10.76 -1.39 13.20
CA LYS A 95 -9.70 -0.68 12.48
C LYS A 95 -10.29 0.39 11.58
N SER A 96 -9.53 1.44 11.32
CA SER A 96 -9.92 2.52 10.39
C SER A 96 -9.03 2.54 9.15
N LEU A 97 -9.66 2.76 8.00
CA LEU A 97 -9.00 2.96 6.72
C LEU A 97 -8.52 4.42 6.62
N LYS A 98 -7.20 4.67 6.54
CA LYS A 98 -6.67 6.03 6.32
C LYS A 98 -6.62 6.42 4.86
N PHE A 99 -6.12 5.51 4.03
CA PHE A 99 -5.99 5.70 2.59
C PHE A 99 -5.96 4.35 1.88
N ALA A 100 -6.55 4.29 0.68
CA ALA A 100 -6.41 3.15 -0.22
C ALA A 100 -6.24 3.58 -1.68
N MET A 101 -5.46 2.80 -2.42
CA MET A 101 -5.31 2.91 -3.88
C MET A 101 -5.19 1.52 -4.52
N ASN A 102 -5.44 1.41 -5.81
CA ASN A 102 -5.13 0.18 -6.53
C ASN A 102 -3.63 -0.16 -6.42
N SER A 103 -3.29 -1.45 -6.39
CA SER A 103 -1.89 -1.91 -6.33
C SER A 103 -1.61 -3.04 -7.31
N GLY A 104 -0.45 -3.03 -7.97
CA GLY A 104 -0.05 -4.10 -8.89
C GLY A 104 -0.91 -4.22 -10.15
N ILE A 105 -0.60 -5.23 -10.96
CA ILE A 105 -1.31 -5.57 -12.20
C ILE A 105 -2.17 -6.82 -11.97
N TYR A 106 -3.37 -6.86 -12.56
CA TYR A 106 -4.29 -7.98 -12.46
C TYR A 106 -4.78 -8.46 -13.82
N GLU A 107 -4.97 -9.77 -13.93
CA GLU A 107 -5.70 -10.40 -15.02
C GLU A 107 -7.22 -10.40 -14.77
N PRO A 108 -8.02 -10.66 -15.83
CA PRO A 108 -9.45 -10.92 -15.69
C PRO A 108 -9.72 -11.97 -14.58
N GLY A 109 -10.69 -11.68 -13.73
CA GLY A 109 -10.95 -12.49 -12.53
C GLY A 109 -10.23 -12.00 -11.26
N PHE A 110 -9.52 -10.88 -11.35
CA PHE A 110 -8.89 -10.18 -10.22
C PHE A 110 -7.74 -10.97 -9.57
N LEU A 111 -6.99 -11.69 -10.40
CA LEU A 111 -5.80 -12.44 -10.01
C LEU A 111 -4.55 -11.59 -10.28
N PRO A 112 -3.63 -11.42 -9.32
CA PRO A 112 -2.40 -10.66 -9.55
C PRO A 112 -1.56 -11.28 -10.66
N THR A 113 -0.97 -10.46 -11.51
CA THR A 113 -0.03 -10.88 -12.56
C THR A 113 1.34 -10.27 -12.24
N GLY A 114 2.31 -11.13 -11.90
CA GLY A 114 3.61 -10.72 -11.36
C GLY A 114 3.71 -10.92 -9.85
N LEU A 115 4.87 -10.65 -9.26
CA LEU A 115 5.11 -10.86 -7.82
C LEU A 115 4.02 -10.20 -6.98
N HIS A 116 3.40 -10.98 -6.09
CA HIS A 116 2.47 -10.50 -5.08
C HIS A 116 2.76 -11.20 -3.76
N ILE A 117 3.33 -10.46 -2.80
CA ILE A 117 3.58 -10.92 -1.44
C ILE A 117 2.71 -10.10 -0.50
N ALA A 118 1.87 -10.75 0.30
CA ALA A 118 1.04 -10.13 1.32
C ALA A 118 1.21 -10.85 2.66
N ASP A 119 1.43 -10.11 3.74
CA ASP A 119 1.70 -10.64 5.08
C ASP A 119 2.82 -11.72 5.08
N GLY A 120 3.88 -11.48 4.30
CA GLY A 120 5.03 -12.39 4.13
C GLY A 120 4.74 -13.65 3.31
N LYS A 121 3.51 -13.83 2.81
CA LYS A 121 3.12 -14.97 1.99
C LYS A 121 3.16 -14.62 0.52
N THR A 122 3.90 -15.41 -0.26
CA THR A 122 3.90 -15.29 -1.72
C THR A 122 2.60 -15.85 -2.28
N VAL A 123 1.74 -14.97 -2.79
CA VAL A 123 0.49 -15.31 -3.46
C VAL A 123 0.75 -15.60 -4.94
N VAL A 124 1.57 -14.77 -5.59
CA VAL A 124 1.99 -14.94 -6.99
C VAL A 124 3.50 -14.72 -7.07
N LYS A 125 4.20 -15.59 -7.81
CA LYS A 125 5.66 -15.56 -7.95
C LYS A 125 6.10 -14.42 -8.88
N LEU A 126 7.36 -13.99 -8.72
CA LEU A 126 8.03 -13.05 -9.60
C LEU A 126 7.96 -13.51 -11.06
N ASN A 127 7.57 -12.61 -11.96
CA ASN A 127 7.52 -12.89 -13.38
C ASN A 127 8.73 -12.24 -14.08
N LEU A 128 9.64 -13.07 -14.60
CA LEU A 128 10.80 -12.62 -15.39
C LEU A 128 10.67 -12.95 -16.88
N LYS A 129 9.54 -13.53 -17.29
CA LYS A 129 9.33 -14.02 -18.65
C LYS A 129 9.23 -12.84 -19.62
N ASP A 130 9.69 -13.08 -20.84
CA ASP A 130 9.39 -12.20 -21.96
C ASP A 130 8.01 -12.53 -22.55
N HIS A 131 7.34 -11.52 -23.09
CA HIS A 131 6.12 -11.74 -23.85
C HIS A 131 6.46 -12.23 -25.25
N VAL A 132 5.93 -13.40 -25.62
CA VAL A 132 5.99 -13.91 -26.99
C VAL A 132 4.75 -13.46 -27.73
N LYS A 133 4.93 -12.52 -28.67
CA LYS A 133 3.86 -12.10 -29.58
C LYS A 133 3.47 -13.26 -30.50
N LYS A 134 2.16 -13.48 -30.69
CA LYS A 134 1.66 -14.52 -31.60
C LYS A 134 1.51 -13.98 -33.02
N ARG A 135 1.25 -12.68 -33.14
CA ARG A 135 1.20 -11.95 -34.40
C ARG A 135 2.02 -10.66 -34.31
N PRO A 136 2.51 -10.12 -35.44
CA PRO A 136 3.30 -8.89 -35.44
C PRO A 136 2.59 -7.68 -34.80
N ASP A 137 1.27 -7.61 -34.95
CA ASP A 137 0.40 -6.53 -34.47
C ASP A 137 -0.05 -6.68 -33.01
N ASP A 138 0.31 -7.78 -32.33
CA ASP A 138 -0.04 -7.96 -30.92
C ASP A 138 0.66 -6.91 -30.04
N LEU A 139 -0.13 -6.30 -29.13
CA LEU A 139 0.39 -5.43 -28.09
C LEU A 139 1.00 -6.26 -26.97
N THR A 140 2.19 -5.86 -26.51
CA THR A 140 2.80 -6.45 -25.32
C THR A 140 2.06 -5.95 -24.07
N PRO A 141 1.51 -6.83 -23.23
CA PRO A 141 0.88 -6.40 -21.98
C PRO A 141 1.90 -5.74 -21.05
N ASN A 142 1.47 -4.70 -20.31
CA ASN A 142 2.37 -3.89 -19.48
C ASN A 142 3.26 -4.72 -18.55
N VAL A 143 2.75 -5.79 -17.93
CA VAL A 143 3.53 -6.65 -17.01
C VAL A 143 4.79 -7.27 -17.63
N TYR A 144 4.86 -7.36 -18.96
CA TYR A 144 6.00 -7.90 -19.69
C TYR A 144 6.92 -6.83 -20.30
N LEU A 145 6.59 -5.55 -20.14
CA LEU A 145 7.50 -4.47 -20.54
C LEU A 145 8.70 -4.47 -19.60
N LYS A 146 9.90 -4.20 -20.15
CA LYS A 146 11.15 -4.20 -19.41
C LYS A 146 11.92 -2.88 -19.66
N PRO A 147 12.68 -2.38 -18.67
CA PRO A 147 12.77 -2.89 -17.31
C PRO A 147 11.47 -2.64 -16.54
N ASN A 148 11.07 -3.60 -15.71
CA ASN A 148 9.95 -3.46 -14.77
C ASN A 148 10.47 -3.63 -13.34
N GLY A 149 9.71 -3.15 -12.36
CA GLY A 149 10.17 -3.03 -10.99
C GLY A 149 9.38 -3.85 -9.98
N VAL A 150 10.00 -4.10 -8.83
CA VAL A 150 9.36 -4.62 -7.63
C VAL A 150 9.42 -3.54 -6.56
N PHE A 151 8.25 -3.07 -6.13
CA PHE A 151 8.14 -2.31 -4.88
C PHE A 151 7.96 -3.29 -3.72
N PHE A 152 8.64 -3.06 -2.61
CA PHE A 152 8.56 -3.94 -1.45
C PHE A 152 8.75 -3.21 -0.12
N ILE A 153 8.22 -3.81 0.94
CA ILE A 153 8.52 -3.48 2.34
C ILE A 153 9.28 -4.65 2.95
N ARG A 154 10.44 -4.34 3.55
CA ARG A 154 11.32 -5.33 4.16
C ARG A 154 10.70 -5.98 5.38
N ALA A 155 11.30 -7.09 5.80
CA ALA A 155 10.83 -7.88 6.94
C ALA A 155 10.72 -7.07 8.26
N ASP A 156 11.48 -5.99 8.40
CA ASP A 156 11.39 -5.09 9.57
C ASP A 156 10.07 -4.29 9.64
N GLY A 157 9.31 -4.23 8.54
CA GLY A 157 8.09 -3.43 8.39
C GLY A 157 8.30 -1.92 8.39
N LYS A 158 9.54 -1.45 8.45
CA LYS A 158 9.93 -0.04 8.67
C LYS A 158 10.71 0.56 7.51
N SER A 159 11.17 -0.28 6.57
CA SER A 159 11.88 0.17 5.39
C SER A 159 11.26 -0.39 4.11
N ALA A 160 11.28 0.44 3.06
CA ALA A 160 10.80 0.09 1.73
C ALA A 160 11.94 0.17 0.71
N GLY A 161 11.70 -0.42 -0.45
CA GLY A 161 12.62 -0.36 -1.58
C GLY A 161 11.89 -0.53 -2.91
N VAL A 162 12.59 -0.13 -3.97
CA VAL A 162 12.23 -0.45 -5.35
C VAL A 162 13.48 -0.99 -6.01
N LEU A 163 13.38 -2.16 -6.65
CA LEU A 163 14.44 -2.76 -7.45
C LEU A 163 13.88 -3.14 -8.82
N GLU A 164 14.74 -3.16 -9.86
CA GLU A 164 14.38 -3.79 -11.12
C GLU A 164 14.15 -5.31 -10.89
N SER A 165 13.24 -5.93 -11.63
CA SER A 165 12.80 -7.32 -11.34
C SER A 165 13.92 -8.36 -11.38
N HIS A 166 14.86 -8.29 -12.34
CA HIS A 166 16.01 -9.18 -12.34
C HIS A 166 16.98 -8.87 -11.20
N GLU A 167 17.18 -7.61 -10.84
CA GLU A 167 17.96 -7.24 -9.66
C GLU A 167 17.31 -7.76 -8.36
N PHE A 168 16.01 -7.58 -8.21
CA PHE A 168 15.23 -8.11 -7.08
C PHE A 168 15.42 -9.63 -6.95
N SER A 169 15.41 -10.36 -8.06
CA SER A 169 15.62 -11.82 -8.06
C SER A 169 16.98 -12.26 -7.50
N ARG A 170 18.00 -11.38 -7.57
CA ARG A 170 19.37 -11.63 -7.09
C ARG A 170 19.67 -10.98 -5.74
N SER A 171 18.79 -10.11 -5.26
CA SER A 171 19.00 -9.31 -4.04
C SER A 171 18.98 -10.11 -2.74
N GLY A 172 18.28 -11.26 -2.73
CA GLY A 172 18.02 -12.03 -1.50
C GLY A 172 16.98 -11.40 -0.57
N GLU A 173 16.28 -10.34 -1.00
CA GLU A 173 15.22 -9.69 -0.22
C GLU A 173 14.08 -10.67 0.08
N THR A 174 13.66 -10.74 1.35
CA THR A 174 12.51 -11.52 1.83
C THR A 174 11.45 -10.60 2.43
N PRO A 175 10.74 -9.82 1.60
CA PRO A 175 9.85 -8.77 2.08
C PRO A 175 8.55 -9.34 2.69
N ILE A 176 7.92 -8.57 3.57
CA ILE A 176 6.57 -8.87 4.09
C ILE A 176 5.47 -8.43 3.13
N LEU A 177 5.79 -7.50 2.24
CA LEU A 177 4.89 -6.97 1.22
C LEU A 177 5.70 -6.72 -0.04
N ALA A 178 5.22 -7.19 -1.18
CA ALA A 178 5.82 -6.84 -2.47
C ALA A 178 4.79 -6.87 -3.61
N THR A 179 4.91 -5.93 -4.54
CA THR A 179 4.18 -5.95 -5.81
C THR A 179 5.12 -5.68 -6.97
N GLN A 180 4.96 -6.45 -8.04
CA GLN A 180 5.65 -6.21 -9.30
C GLN A 180 4.83 -5.28 -10.20
N SER A 181 5.49 -4.24 -10.72
CA SER A 181 4.95 -3.40 -11.79
C SER A 181 5.21 -4.03 -13.14
N GLY A 182 4.48 -3.55 -14.16
CA GLY A 182 4.89 -3.64 -15.55
C GLY A 182 5.73 -2.43 -15.95
#